data_AF-A0A3L7UV64-F1
#
_entry.id   AF-A0A3L7UV64-F1
#
_cell.length_a   1.000
_cell.length_b   1.000
_cell.length_c   1.000
_cell.angle_alpha   90.00
_cell.angle_beta   90.00
_cell.angle_gamma   90.00
#
_symmetry.space_group_name_H-M   'P 1'
#
loop_
_entity.id
_entity.type
_entity.pdbx_description
1 polymer ?
#
loop_
_entity_poly.entity_id
_entity_poly.type
_entity_poly.pdbx_seq_one_letter_code
_entity_poly.pdbx_strand_id
1 'polypeptide(L)' 'VNVDARAGELGVTVLGEDGQTVAVAEPVMGDQPRAALRWKSGDLDSVKDTTVSLRLSLHNALLYSFWSE' A
#
# COMPACT_ATOMS: atom_id res chain seq x y z
N VAL A 1 8.20 1.65 -0.60
CA VAL A 1 8.38 0.38 0.14
C VAL A 1 9.62 -0.35 -0.35
N ASN A 2 10.28 -1.11 0.52
CA ASN A 2 11.27 -2.13 0.15
C ASN A 2 10.65 -3.50 0.37
N VAL A 3 10.53 -4.29 -0.69
CA VAL A 3 9.81 -5.57 -0.64
C VAL A 3 10.51 -6.62 -1.50
N ASP A 4 10.58 -7.85 -1.01
CA ASP A 4 10.83 -9.04 -1.83
C ASP A 4 9.52 -9.81 -2.00
N ALA A 5 8.91 -9.68 -3.16
CA ALA A 5 7.68 -10.36 -3.57
C ALA A 5 7.92 -11.19 -4.85
N ARG A 6 9.08 -11.85 -4.98
CA ARG A 6 9.41 -12.67 -6.17
C ARG A 6 8.43 -13.83 -6.43
N ALA A 7 7.80 -14.35 -5.38
CA ALA A 7 6.88 -15.48 -5.44
C ALA A 7 5.42 -15.10 -5.10
N GLY A 8 5.10 -13.80 -5.10
CA GLY A 8 3.79 -13.32 -4.69
C GLY A 8 3.64 -11.81 -4.84
N GLU A 9 3.01 -11.17 -3.87
CA GLU A 9 2.68 -9.75 -3.95
C GLU A 9 2.55 -9.07 -2.58
N LEU A 10 2.73 -7.75 -2.61
CA LEU A 10 2.30 -6.82 -1.57
C LEU A 10 1.12 -6.01 -2.08
N GLY A 11 -0.04 -6.17 -1.43
CA GLY A 11 -1.18 -5.28 -1.57
C GLY A 11 -1.14 -4.14 -0.56
N VAL A 12 -1.56 -2.94 -0.95
CA VAL A 12 -1.70 -1.79 -0.05
C VAL A 12 -3.06 -1.14 -0.23
N THR A 13 -3.75 -0.91 0.89
CA THR A 13 -5.05 -0.24 0.95
C THR A 13 -4.99 0.90 1.95
N VAL A 14 -5.56 2.06 1.60
CA VAL A 14 -5.81 3.17 2.52
C VAL A 14 -7.20 2.98 3.12
N LEU A 15 -7.28 3.04 4.44
CA LEU A 15 -8.52 3.01 5.20
C LEU A 15 -8.76 4.37 5.85
N GLY A 16 -9.99 4.85 5.79
CA GLY A 16 -10.43 6.02 6.55
C GLY A 16 -10.53 5.72 8.05
N GLU A 17 -10.88 6.74 8.84
CA GLU A 17 -11.06 6.61 10.31
C GLU A 17 -12.16 5.62 10.68
N ASP A 18 -13.16 5.45 9.82
CA ASP A 18 -14.26 4.49 9.96
C ASP A 18 -13.87 3.05 9.54
N GLY A 19 -12.62 2.85 9.12
CA GLY A 19 -12.10 1.57 8.63
C GLY A 19 -12.57 1.21 7.21
N GLN A 20 -13.30 2.10 6.51
CA GLN A 20 -13.71 1.88 5.13
C GLN A 20 -12.55 2.08 4.18
N THR A 21 -12.59 1.37 3.05
CA THR A 21 -11.56 1.51 2.02
C THR A 21 -11.74 2.81 1.26
N VAL A 22 -10.69 3.64 1.27
CA VAL A 22 -10.63 4.92 0.57
C VAL A 22 -9.90 4.77 -0.75
N ALA A 23 -8.77 4.06 -0.76
CA ALA A 23 -7.97 3.82 -1.95
C ALA A 23 -7.27 2.45 -1.92
N VAL A 24 -7.01 1.91 -3.10
CA VAL A 24 -6.32 0.63 -3.30
C VAL A 24 -5.18 0.83 -4.27
N ALA A 25 -3.99 0.36 -3.90
CA ALA A 25 -2.81 0.39 -4.76
C ALA A 25 -2.80 -0.78 -5.74
N GLU A 26 -2.09 -0.63 -6.86
CA GLU A 26 -1.64 -1.74 -7.67
C GLU A 26 -0.72 -2.66 -6.83
N PRO A 27 -0.81 -3.99 -6.99
CA PRO A 27 0.04 -4.91 -6.24
C PRO A 27 1.51 -4.71 -6.63
N VAL A 28 2.40 -4.73 -5.64
CA VAL A 28 3.85 -4.71 -5.86
C VAL A 28 4.36 -6.14 -5.91
N MET A 29 5.03 -6.49 -7.01
CA MET A 29 5.59 -7.81 -7.26
C MET A 29 7.10 -7.74 -7.53
N GLY A 30 7.80 -8.87 -7.37
CA GLY A 30 9.23 -8.96 -7.59
C GLY A 30 10.08 -8.46 -6.41
N ASP A 31 11.41 -8.44 -6.59
CA ASP A 31 12.36 -7.86 -5.65
C ASP A 31 12.52 -6.36 -5.97
N GLN A 32 11.92 -5.50 -5.15
CA GLN A 32 11.76 -4.08 -5.43
C GLN A 32 12.29 -3.23 -4.27
N PRO A 33 13.54 -2.74 -4.37
CA PRO A 33 14.00 -1.65 -3.53
C PRO A 33 13.32 -0.35 -3.98
N ARG A 34 12.85 0.46 -3.03
CA ARG A 34 12.33 1.81 -3.28
C ARG A 34 11.10 1.87 -4.22
N ALA A 35 10.25 0.83 -4.20
CA ALA A 35 8.99 0.85 -4.95
C ALA A 35 8.06 1.97 -4.47
N ALA A 36 7.60 2.79 -5.41
CA ALA A 36 6.51 3.73 -5.21
C ALA A 36 5.17 3.01 -5.38
N LEU A 37 4.21 3.30 -4.51
CA LEU A 37 2.85 2.79 -4.66
C LEU A 37 2.13 3.57 -5.75
N ARG A 38 1.42 2.86 -6.62
CA ARG A 38 0.55 3.45 -7.65
C ARG A 38 -0.88 3.16 -7.25
N TRP A 39 -1.73 4.18 -7.21
CA TRP A 39 -3.13 4.01 -6.85
C TRP A 39 -3.92 3.50 -8.05
N LYS A 40 -4.53 2.32 -7.88
CA LYS A 40 -5.41 1.70 -8.88
C LYS A 40 -6.80 2.31 -8.86
N SER A 41 -7.30 2.66 -7.68
CA SER A 41 -8.63 3.21 -7.47
C SER A 41 -8.72 3.95 -6.15
N GLY A 42 -9.73 4.83 -6.05
CA GLY A 42 -9.98 5.65 -4.87
C GLY A 42 -9.51 7.09 -5.04
N ASP A 43 -9.90 7.92 -4.09
CA ASP A 43 -9.57 9.35 -4.07
C ASP A 43 -8.95 9.71 -2.73
N LEU A 44 -7.65 10.02 -2.73
CA LEU A 44 -6.94 10.42 -1.52
C LEU A 44 -7.26 11.85 -1.09
N ASP A 45 -7.75 12.70 -2.00
CA ASP A 45 -8.13 14.07 -1.64
C ASP A 45 -9.33 14.08 -0.68
N SER A 46 -10.18 13.05 -0.75
CA SER A 46 -11.32 12.86 0.16
C SER A 46 -10.95 12.70 1.64
N VAL A 47 -9.69 12.35 1.94
CA VAL A 47 -9.18 12.14 3.30
C VAL A 47 -8.04 13.09 3.67
N LYS A 48 -7.89 14.18 2.91
CA LYS A 48 -6.89 15.20 3.19
C LYS A 48 -7.05 15.76 4.60
N ASP A 49 -5.93 15.93 5.29
CA ASP A 49 -5.85 16.45 6.66
C ASP A 49 -6.60 15.60 7.71
N THR A 50 -6.91 14.34 7.39
CA THR A 50 -7.51 13.36 8.32
C THR A 50 -6.56 12.21 8.63
N THR A 51 -6.81 11.47 9.72
CA THR A 51 -6.00 10.30 10.04
C THR A 51 -6.44 9.13 9.17
N VAL A 52 -5.49 8.45 8.55
CA VAL A 52 -5.75 7.23 7.77
C VAL A 52 -4.91 6.08 8.28
N SER A 53 -5.37 4.86 8.02
CA SER A 53 -4.57 3.65 8.24
C SER A 53 -4.12 3.06 6.92
N LEU A 54 -2.87 2.63 6.84
CA LEU A 54 -2.37 1.80 5.75
C LEU A 54 -2.50 0.34 6.12
N ARG A 55 -3.24 -0.43 5.34
CA ARG A 55 -3.28 -1.89 5.44
C ARG A 55 -2.34 -2.48 4.39
N LEU A 56 -1.31 -3.18 4.87
CA LEU A 56 -0.34 -3.89 4.04
C LEU A 56 -0.64 -5.40 4.12
N SER A 57 -0.97 -6.00 2.98
CA SER A 57 -1.31 -7.42 2.87
C SER A 57 -0.21 -8.13 2.07
N LEU A 58 0.46 -9.08 2.72
CA LEU A 58 1.55 -9.83 2.11
C LEU A 58 1.09 -11.23 1.76
N HIS A 59 1.29 -11.64 0.52
CA HIS A 59 1.08 -13.01 0.06
C HIS A 59 2.38 -13.51 -0.56
N ASN A 60 3.05 -14.48 0.08
CA ASN A 60 4.37 -14.99 -0.32
C ASN A 60 5.40 -13.86 -0.61
N ALA A 61 5.42 -12.86 0.27
CA ALA A 61 6.28 -11.69 0.16
C ALA A 61 6.90 -11.33 1.52
N LEU A 62 8.00 -10.60 1.49
CA LEU A 62 8.70 -10.04 2.65
C LEU A 62 8.78 -8.53 2.50
N LEU A 63 8.18 -7.80 3.44
CA LEU A 63 8.28 -6.35 3.53
C LEU A 63 9.40 -5.97 4.50
N TYR A 64 10.40 -5.23 4.03
CA TYR A 64 11.53 -4.79 4.85
C TYR A 64 11.31 -3.39 5.42
N SER A 65 10.70 -2.49 4.65
CA SER A 65 10.41 -1.13 5.10
C SER A 65 9.33 -0.43 4.29
N PHE A 66 8.70 0.57 4.89
CA PHE A 66 7.81 1.52 4.22
C PHE A 66 8.11 2.94 4.71
N TRP A 67 7.70 3.93 3.93
CA TRP A 67 7.79 5.35 4.25
C TRP A 67 6.69 6.09 3.48
N SER A 68 6.33 7.27 3.97
CA SER A 68 5.46 8.24 3.31
C SER A 68 6.19 9.58 3.26
N GLU A 69 6.00 10.33 2.18
CA GLU A 69 6.54 11.68 1.95
C GLU A 69 5.38 12.65 1.72
#